data_AF-W5MU65-F1
#
_entry.id   AF-W5MU65-F1
#
_cell.length_a   1.000
_cell.length_b   1.000
_cell.length_c   1.000
_cell.angle_alpha   90.00
_cell.angle_beta   90.00
_cell.angle_gamma   90.00
#
_symmetry.space_group_name_H-M   'P 1'
#
loop_
_entity.id
_entity.type
_entity.pdbx_description
1 polymer ?
#
loop_
_entity_poly.entity_id
_entity_poly.type
_entity_poly.pdbx_seq_one_letter_code
_entity_poly.pdbx_strand_id
1 'polypeptide(L)'
;MESHLWKVLILSFFLHFIITRFCCGYPNVFLQKDEANRVLLYRQRRANSLMEELKLGDLERECLEEKCSYEEAKEIFSFHENFIQFWRTYAEENECNSTPCQNGATCVDHVKSYVCLCPSGYEGRDCEIEFRNDLGCIYMNGGCEHFCVEVPGSPHHCECAPGYSLDKDNTSCIPQVKFPCGRVENHFRPRIVRGTVCPKGECPWQALLENGGAYLCGGIIIDVQWVLTAAHCVYGIPVSKLKVILGEHIRDTHEGTEVMRGVQQKIIHGGYNTSSADNDIALLRLDGGLTYSPDVIPVCLPRRRFALTELASVRLSTVSGWGKLSQAGPTANVLQRLQVPRVRSQECRSKTRMAITRNMICAGYFGGEQDSCKGDSGGPLVTRYKNTTFLTGIVSWGKGCAQPGYYGIYTRVSNYLDWLEKTMST
;
A
#
# COMPACT_ATOMS: atom_id res chain seq x y z
N MET A 1 61.04 53.49 -47.16
CA MET A 1 59.62 53.13 -46.99
C MET A 1 59.29 51.92 -47.86
N GLU A 2 60.09 50.85 -47.75
CA GLU A 2 60.00 49.63 -48.60
C GLU A 2 60.23 48.32 -47.81
N SER A 3 60.41 48.37 -46.49
CA SER A 3 60.67 47.18 -45.66
C SER A 3 59.46 46.64 -44.90
N HIS A 4 58.29 47.30 -45.00
CA HIS A 4 57.06 46.87 -44.34
C HIS A 4 56.01 46.27 -45.30
N LEU A 5 56.09 46.53 -46.61
CA LEU A 5 55.20 45.90 -47.59
C LEU A 5 55.54 44.43 -47.85
N TRP A 6 56.82 44.05 -47.75
CA TRP A 6 57.24 42.66 -47.98
C TRP A 6 56.81 41.70 -46.86
N LYS A 7 56.78 42.16 -45.62
CA LYS A 7 56.33 41.35 -44.47
C LYS A 7 54.82 41.05 -44.52
N VAL A 8 54.01 41.99 -44.99
CA VAL A 8 52.55 41.80 -45.12
C VAL A 8 52.20 40.91 -46.32
N LEU A 9 52.95 41.00 -47.42
CA LEU A 9 52.76 40.13 -48.59
C LEU A 9 53.16 38.66 -48.30
N ILE A 10 54.23 38.42 -47.54
CA ILE A 10 54.64 37.06 -47.15
C ILE A 10 53.63 36.45 -46.15
N LEU A 11 53.14 37.22 -45.18
CA LEU A 11 52.11 36.75 -44.25
C LEU A 11 50.78 36.44 -44.94
N SER A 12 50.39 37.21 -45.96
CA SER A 12 49.19 36.92 -46.77
C SER A 12 49.35 35.67 -47.66
N PHE A 13 50.55 35.40 -48.18
CA PHE A 13 50.81 34.20 -49.00
C PHE A 13 50.87 32.92 -48.14
N PHE A 14 51.44 33.00 -46.94
CA PHE A 14 51.42 31.87 -45.99
C PHE A 14 50.02 31.59 -45.45
N LEU A 15 49.19 32.61 -45.21
CA LEU A 15 47.81 32.40 -44.77
C LEU A 15 46.93 31.80 -45.88
N HIS A 16 47.15 32.16 -47.15
CA HIS A 16 46.44 31.55 -48.27
C HIS A 16 46.91 30.10 -48.57
N PHE A 17 48.19 29.77 -48.33
CA PHE A 17 48.71 28.41 -48.49
C PHE A 17 48.25 27.46 -47.37
N ILE A 18 48.01 28.00 -46.16
CA ILE A 18 47.45 27.24 -45.03
C ILE A 18 45.95 27.03 -45.18
N ILE A 19 45.21 27.98 -45.76
CA ILE A 19 43.76 27.86 -45.98
C ILE A 19 43.42 27.02 -47.23
N THR A 20 44.30 26.94 -48.23
CA THR A 20 44.07 26.09 -49.44
C THR A 20 44.56 24.64 -49.30
N ARG A 21 45.31 24.28 -48.24
CA ARG A 21 45.61 22.86 -47.92
C ARG A 21 44.58 22.18 -47.03
N PHE A 22 43.55 22.89 -46.57
CA PHE A 22 42.52 22.33 -45.68
C PHE A 22 41.19 21.97 -46.37
N CYS A 23 41.13 21.97 -47.70
CA CYS A 23 39.88 21.67 -48.43
C CYS A 23 39.90 20.46 -49.37
N CYS A 24 41.02 19.72 -49.49
CA CYS A 24 41.06 18.43 -50.20
C CYS A 24 42.14 17.51 -49.60
N GLY A 25 41.89 17.04 -48.38
CA GLY A 25 42.57 15.87 -47.82
C GLY A 25 41.48 14.91 -47.39
N TYR A 26 41.13 13.94 -48.25
CA TYR A 26 40.47 12.73 -47.75
C TYR A 26 41.37 12.19 -46.62
N PRO A 27 40.87 11.91 -45.42
CA PRO A 27 41.61 11.04 -44.54
C PRO A 27 41.76 9.74 -45.33
N ASN A 28 42.99 9.36 -45.66
CA ASN A 28 43.26 8.03 -46.16
C ASN A 28 42.65 7.07 -45.13
N VAL A 29 41.54 6.42 -45.50
CA VAL A 29 40.88 5.39 -44.68
C VAL A 29 41.75 4.13 -44.57
N PHE A 30 42.91 4.13 -45.22
CA PHE A 30 43.91 3.08 -45.13
C PHE A 30 45.09 3.53 -44.26
N LEU A 31 45.32 2.77 -43.19
CA LEU A 31 46.55 2.81 -42.39
C LEU A 31 47.78 2.71 -43.31
N GLN A 32 48.83 3.47 -42.99
CA GLN A 32 50.13 3.25 -43.65
C GLN A 32 50.57 1.80 -43.41
N LYS A 33 51.19 1.18 -44.43
CA LYS A 33 51.57 -0.24 -44.45
C LYS A 33 52.34 -0.68 -43.20
N ASP A 34 53.11 0.23 -42.62
CA ASP A 34 53.97 -0.02 -41.46
C ASP A 34 53.19 0.04 -40.13
N GLU A 35 52.09 0.81 -40.07
CA GLU A 35 51.14 0.84 -38.94
C GLU A 35 50.11 -0.31 -39.02
N ALA A 36 49.68 -0.69 -40.23
CA ALA A 36 48.79 -1.84 -40.44
C ALA A 36 49.44 -3.16 -39.98
N ASN A 37 50.74 -3.32 -40.22
CA ASN A 37 51.50 -4.48 -39.75
C ASN A 37 51.51 -4.59 -38.21
N ARG A 38 51.39 -3.49 -37.47
CA ARG A 38 51.37 -3.49 -36.01
C ARG A 38 50.07 -4.05 -35.42
N VAL A 39 48.95 -3.91 -36.15
CA VAL A 39 47.66 -4.51 -35.79
C VAL A 39 47.65 -6.02 -36.08
N LEU A 40 48.30 -6.45 -37.16
CA LEU A 40 48.42 -7.87 -37.52
C LEU A 40 49.32 -8.67 -36.54
N LEU A 41 50.28 -8.01 -35.88
CA LEU A 41 51.19 -8.67 -34.93
C LEU A 41 50.53 -9.08 -33.60
N TYR A 42 49.34 -8.55 -33.27
CA TYR A 42 48.56 -8.98 -32.09
C TYR A 42 47.63 -10.17 -32.37
N ARG A 43 47.51 -10.60 -33.63
CA ARG A 43 46.65 -11.72 -34.04
C ARG A 43 47.52 -12.94 -34.34
N GLN A 44 47.90 -13.70 -33.31
CA GLN A 44 48.41 -15.05 -33.54
C GLN A 44 47.25 -15.95 -34.00
N ARG A 45 47.00 -16.01 -35.31
CA ARG A 45 46.22 -17.10 -35.91
C ARG A 45 47.03 -18.40 -35.78
N ARG A 46 46.42 -19.53 -35.40
CA ARG A 46 47.02 -20.85 -35.65
C ARG A 46 46.91 -21.11 -37.15
N ALA A 47 47.80 -20.50 -37.94
CA ALA A 47 47.79 -20.72 -39.39
C ALA A 47 48.15 -22.19 -39.68
N ASN A 48 47.15 -23.04 -39.90
CA ASN A 48 47.37 -24.45 -40.21
C ASN A 48 47.67 -24.70 -41.70
N SER A 49 47.66 -23.68 -42.59
CA SER A 49 48.21 -23.79 -43.94
C SER A 49 48.40 -22.43 -44.64
N LEU A 50 49.28 -22.36 -45.65
CA LEU A 50 49.68 -21.15 -46.40
C LEU A 50 48.53 -20.52 -47.25
N MET A 51 47.37 -21.18 -47.36
CA MET A 51 46.23 -20.74 -48.19
C MET A 51 44.88 -20.90 -47.46
N GLU A 52 44.88 -20.96 -46.13
CA GLU A 52 43.64 -21.16 -45.33
C GLU A 52 42.58 -20.09 -45.62
N GLU A 53 42.99 -18.83 -45.84
CA GLU A 53 42.12 -17.69 -46.13
C GLU A 53 41.48 -17.70 -47.53
N LEU A 54 41.84 -18.65 -48.40
CA LEU A 54 41.20 -18.85 -49.71
C LEU A 54 40.07 -19.88 -49.66
N LYS A 55 39.85 -20.52 -48.51
CA LYS A 55 38.75 -21.47 -48.30
C LYS A 55 37.46 -20.71 -48.01
N LEU A 56 36.32 -21.31 -48.35
CA LEU A 56 35.01 -20.79 -47.97
C LEU A 56 34.88 -20.82 -46.44
N GLY A 57 34.32 -19.75 -45.87
CA GLY A 57 34.11 -19.60 -44.44
C GLY A 57 33.30 -20.77 -43.86
N ASP A 58 33.79 -21.33 -42.76
CA ASP A 58 33.24 -22.51 -42.12
C ASP A 58 33.04 -22.25 -40.62
N LEU A 59 31.82 -22.49 -40.13
CA LEU A 59 31.42 -22.13 -38.77
C LEU A 59 32.27 -22.82 -37.70
N GLU A 60 32.54 -24.11 -37.89
CA GLU A 60 33.25 -24.92 -36.92
C GLU A 60 34.71 -24.47 -36.81
N ARG A 61 35.38 -24.31 -37.95
CA ARG A 61 36.79 -23.91 -37.98
C ARG A 61 37.06 -22.48 -37.55
N GLU A 62 36.24 -21.52 -38.00
CA GLU A 62 36.54 -20.11 -37.79
C GLU A 62 36.00 -19.58 -36.47
N CYS A 63 34.81 -20.03 -36.05
CA CYS A 63 34.12 -19.48 -34.90
C CYS A 63 33.98 -20.44 -33.71
N LEU A 64 34.03 -21.77 -33.88
CA LEU A 64 33.92 -22.71 -32.75
C LEU A 64 35.29 -23.21 -32.26
N GLU A 65 36.19 -23.53 -33.18
CA GLU A 65 37.58 -23.91 -32.88
C GLU A 65 38.45 -22.67 -32.57
N GLU A 66 38.11 -21.52 -33.14
CA GLU A 66 38.77 -20.23 -32.94
C GLU A 66 37.77 -19.10 -32.61
N LYS A 67 38.28 -17.94 -32.19
CA LYS A 67 37.44 -16.74 -31.98
C LYS A 67 37.37 -15.93 -33.28
N CYS A 68 36.22 -15.94 -33.94
CA CYS A 68 36.00 -15.16 -35.15
C CYS A 68 35.55 -13.72 -34.85
N SER A 69 35.89 -12.82 -35.76
CA SER A 69 35.41 -11.44 -35.79
C SER A 69 34.00 -11.35 -36.41
N TYR A 70 33.36 -10.19 -36.24
CA TYR A 70 32.03 -9.93 -36.82
C TYR A 70 32.02 -10.11 -38.35
N GLU A 71 33.09 -9.68 -39.01
CA GLU A 71 33.22 -9.77 -40.48
C GLU A 71 33.41 -11.22 -40.93
N GLU A 72 34.25 -12.00 -40.25
CA GLU A 72 34.44 -13.44 -40.50
C GLU A 72 33.13 -14.21 -40.28
N ALA A 73 32.45 -14.02 -39.13
CA ALA A 73 31.16 -14.66 -38.88
C ALA A 73 30.10 -14.29 -39.92
N LYS A 74 30.09 -13.06 -40.43
CA LYS A 74 29.14 -12.62 -41.45
C LYS A 74 29.38 -13.28 -42.80
N GLU A 75 30.62 -13.64 -43.11
CA GLU A 75 31.00 -14.33 -44.35
C GLU A 75 30.56 -15.80 -44.36
N ILE A 76 30.35 -16.41 -43.20
CA ILE A 76 29.94 -17.82 -43.05
C ILE A 76 28.45 -18.04 -43.39
N PHE A 77 27.57 -17.11 -43.04
CA PHE A 77 26.12 -17.28 -43.19
C PHE A 77 25.59 -16.62 -44.46
N SER A 78 24.99 -17.41 -45.35
CA SER A 78 24.35 -16.93 -46.59
C SER A 78 23.12 -16.03 -46.36
N PHE A 79 22.51 -16.08 -45.18
CA PHE A 79 21.31 -15.32 -44.82
C PHE A 79 21.54 -14.45 -43.58
N HIS A 80 21.15 -13.19 -43.68
CA HIS A 80 21.38 -12.19 -42.63
C HIS A 80 20.70 -12.53 -41.29
N GLU A 81 19.52 -13.16 -41.32
CA GLU A 81 18.79 -13.55 -40.10
C GLU A 81 19.53 -14.62 -39.30
N ASN A 82 20.11 -15.62 -39.98
CA ASN A 82 20.89 -16.69 -39.34
C ASN A 82 22.17 -16.14 -38.72
N PHE A 83 22.83 -15.21 -39.41
CA PHE A 83 23.97 -14.47 -38.88
C PHE A 83 23.59 -13.70 -37.60
N ILE A 84 22.49 -12.93 -37.62
CA ILE A 84 22.05 -12.19 -36.43
C ILE A 84 21.75 -13.14 -35.27
N GLN A 85 21.09 -14.27 -35.55
CA GLN A 85 20.75 -15.23 -34.51
C GLN A 85 22.00 -15.87 -33.90
N PHE A 86 22.97 -16.27 -34.74
CA PHE A 86 24.26 -16.76 -34.30
C PHE A 86 25.04 -15.70 -33.50
N TRP A 87 25.16 -14.49 -34.05
CA TRP A 87 25.97 -13.42 -33.45
C TRP A 87 25.41 -12.93 -32.12
N ARG A 88 24.07 -12.97 -31.94
CA ARG A 88 23.43 -12.73 -30.64
C ARG A 88 23.96 -13.67 -29.57
N THR A 89 24.01 -14.96 -29.87
CA THR A 89 24.50 -15.98 -28.92
C THR A 89 26.03 -16.07 -28.84
N TYR A 90 26.74 -15.68 -29.90
CA TYR A 90 28.20 -15.84 -30.01
C TYR A 90 28.98 -14.68 -29.41
N ALA A 91 28.45 -13.46 -29.47
CA ALA A 91 29.07 -12.26 -28.90
C ALA A 91 28.64 -11.98 -27.45
N GLU A 92 27.81 -12.83 -26.85
CA GLU A 92 27.40 -12.75 -25.44
C GLU A 92 28.56 -13.21 -24.53
N GLU A 93 29.38 -12.24 -24.14
CA GLU A 93 30.26 -12.41 -22.98
C GLU A 93 29.38 -12.34 -21.73
N ASN A 94 29.24 -13.46 -21.02
CA ASN A 94 28.45 -13.51 -19.79
C ASN A 94 28.96 -12.46 -18.80
N GLU A 95 28.18 -11.40 -18.58
CA GLU A 95 28.60 -10.25 -17.78
C GLU A 95 28.75 -10.62 -16.28
N CYS A 96 28.17 -11.74 -15.85
CA CYS A 96 28.37 -12.29 -14.51
C CYS A 96 29.77 -12.87 -14.27
N ASN A 97 30.58 -13.11 -15.29
CA ASN A 97 31.97 -13.58 -15.13
C ASN A 97 32.84 -12.57 -14.34
N SER A 98 32.50 -11.28 -14.39
CA SER A 98 33.18 -10.24 -13.62
C SER A 98 32.83 -10.24 -12.12
N THR A 99 31.95 -11.15 -11.68
CA THR A 99 31.38 -11.20 -10.31
C THR A 99 30.88 -9.83 -9.84
N PRO A 100 29.98 -9.17 -10.60
CA PRO A 100 29.61 -7.78 -10.30
C PRO A 100 28.73 -7.67 -9.05
N CYS A 101 27.93 -8.69 -8.74
CA CYS A 101 27.01 -8.69 -7.61
C CYS A 101 27.73 -8.88 -6.27
N GLN A 102 27.52 -7.95 -5.35
CA GLN A 102 28.14 -7.91 -4.03
C GLN A 102 27.27 -8.58 -2.96
N ASN A 103 27.81 -8.70 -1.74
CA ASN A 103 27.08 -9.11 -0.53
C ASN A 103 26.34 -10.46 -0.63
N GLY A 104 26.87 -11.40 -1.42
CA GLY A 104 26.29 -12.74 -1.58
C GLY A 104 25.07 -12.79 -2.50
N ALA A 105 24.87 -11.77 -3.33
CA ALA A 105 23.80 -11.72 -4.33
C ALA A 105 24.02 -12.68 -5.51
N THR A 106 22.93 -13.15 -6.10
CA THR A 106 22.96 -14.04 -7.28
C THR A 106 22.98 -13.21 -8.55
N CYS A 107 24.00 -13.38 -9.39
CA CYS A 107 24.08 -12.73 -10.69
C CYS A 107 23.31 -13.53 -11.75
N VAL A 108 22.48 -12.83 -12.52
CA VAL A 108 21.75 -13.37 -13.68
C VAL A 108 22.17 -12.59 -14.92
N ASP A 109 22.71 -13.32 -15.88
CA ASP A 109 23.17 -12.81 -17.17
C ASP A 109 21.99 -12.37 -18.05
N HIS A 110 22.17 -11.28 -18.80
CA HIS A 110 21.17 -10.69 -19.69
C HIS A 110 21.85 -10.10 -20.95
N VAL A 111 21.08 -9.87 -22.02
CA VAL A 111 21.67 -9.36 -23.28
C VAL A 111 22.37 -8.01 -23.05
N LYS A 112 23.70 -7.99 -23.13
CA LYS A 112 24.58 -6.82 -22.91
C LYS A 112 24.48 -6.21 -21.50
N SER A 113 24.05 -6.97 -20.50
CA SER A 113 23.86 -6.49 -19.13
C SER A 113 23.72 -7.63 -18.14
N TYR A 114 23.77 -7.34 -16.85
CA TYR A 114 23.44 -8.33 -15.82
C TYR A 114 22.39 -7.75 -14.87
N VAL A 115 21.74 -8.65 -14.13
CA VAL A 115 20.83 -8.32 -13.04
C VAL A 115 21.30 -9.05 -11.78
N CYS A 116 21.48 -8.30 -10.70
CA CYS A 116 21.77 -8.86 -9.38
C CYS A 116 20.47 -9.10 -8.60
N LEU A 117 20.27 -10.32 -8.12
CA LEU A 117 19.21 -10.65 -7.17
C LEU A 117 19.74 -10.43 -5.75
N CYS A 118 19.47 -9.25 -5.20
CA CYS A 118 19.99 -8.87 -3.90
C CYS A 118 19.36 -9.68 -2.75
N PRO A 119 20.16 -10.16 -1.79
CA PRO A 119 19.64 -10.77 -0.57
C PRO A 119 18.92 -9.71 0.29
N SER A 120 18.09 -10.18 1.22
CA SER A 120 17.36 -9.28 2.13
C SER A 120 18.32 -8.36 2.89
N GLY A 121 18.05 -7.06 2.87
CA GLY A 121 18.89 -6.04 3.51
C GLY A 121 19.90 -5.38 2.59
N TYR A 122 19.90 -5.69 1.28
CA TYR A 122 20.75 -5.02 0.29
C TYR A 122 19.95 -4.57 -0.93
N GLU A 123 20.36 -3.44 -1.51
CA GLU A 123 19.82 -2.87 -2.73
C GLU A 123 20.94 -2.24 -3.56
N GLY A 124 20.58 -1.58 -4.67
CA GLY A 124 21.53 -1.07 -5.65
C GLY A 124 21.60 -1.98 -6.88
N ARG A 125 22.32 -1.51 -7.90
CA ARG A 125 22.47 -2.26 -9.16
C ARG A 125 23.26 -3.54 -8.92
N ASP A 126 24.25 -3.45 -8.04
CA ASP A 126 25.26 -4.47 -7.78
C ASP A 126 25.08 -5.03 -6.36
N CYS A 127 23.96 -4.70 -5.70
CA CYS A 127 23.67 -5.02 -4.29
C CYS A 127 24.71 -4.45 -3.32
N GLU A 128 25.33 -3.33 -3.69
CA GLU A 128 26.39 -2.63 -2.97
C GLU A 128 25.87 -1.77 -1.81
N ILE A 129 24.58 -1.45 -1.82
CA ILE A 129 23.94 -0.60 -0.82
C ILE A 129 23.33 -1.50 0.25
N GLU A 130 23.87 -1.43 1.46
CA GLU A 130 23.19 -1.99 2.62
C GLU A 130 21.93 -1.15 2.91
N PHE A 131 20.77 -1.81 2.92
CA PHE A 131 19.50 -1.20 3.32
C PHE A 131 19.57 -0.87 4.81
N ARG A 132 20.09 0.31 5.13
CA ARG A 132 19.99 0.87 6.46
C ARG A 132 18.53 1.19 6.70
N ASN A 133 17.97 0.58 7.74
CA ASN A 133 16.59 0.75 8.17
C ASN A 133 16.35 2.14 8.80
N ASP A 134 16.93 3.20 8.23
CA ASP A 134 16.80 4.59 8.66
C ASP A 134 15.36 5.10 8.46
N LEU A 135 14.60 4.46 7.57
CA LEU A 135 13.19 4.73 7.38
C LEU A 135 12.32 4.20 8.52
N GLY A 136 12.83 3.28 9.35
CA GLY A 136 12.15 2.74 10.53
C GLY A 136 10.67 2.42 10.31
N CYS A 137 9.80 3.06 11.08
CA CYS A 137 8.35 2.86 10.98
C CYS A 137 7.69 3.63 9.82
N ILE A 138 8.42 4.46 9.06
CA ILE A 138 7.89 5.23 7.91
C ILE A 138 7.71 4.30 6.70
N TYR A 139 8.63 3.37 6.50
CA TYR A 139 8.57 2.42 5.40
C TYR A 139 7.87 1.14 5.82
N MET A 140 6.76 0.79 5.14
CA MET A 140 6.03 -0.47 5.34
C MET A 140 5.70 -0.77 6.82
N ASN A 141 5.40 0.26 7.62
CA ASN A 141 5.16 0.14 9.07
C ASN A 141 6.32 -0.56 9.82
N GLY A 142 7.57 -0.41 9.37
CA GLY A 142 8.74 -1.07 9.94
C GLY A 142 8.69 -2.61 9.89
N GLY A 143 7.83 -3.18 9.03
CA GLY A 143 7.57 -4.62 8.95
C GLY A 143 6.50 -5.12 9.93
N CYS A 144 6.07 -4.29 10.90
CA CYS A 144 5.16 -4.71 11.96
C CYS A 144 3.77 -5.10 11.45
N GLU A 145 3.17 -6.16 12.01
CA GLU A 145 1.79 -6.55 11.72
C GLU A 145 0.76 -5.54 12.26
N HIS A 146 0.97 -5.05 13.47
CA HIS A 146 0.12 -4.04 14.10
C HIS A 146 0.84 -2.70 14.22
N PHE A 147 1.48 -2.42 15.35
CA PHE A 147 2.02 -1.10 15.63
C PHE A 147 3.54 -1.10 15.55
N CYS A 148 4.09 -0.05 14.95
CA CYS A 148 5.52 0.21 14.94
C CYS A 148 5.84 1.40 15.83
N VAL A 149 6.85 1.26 16.70
CA VAL A 149 7.25 2.27 17.67
C VAL A 149 8.70 2.67 17.40
N GLU A 150 8.92 3.95 17.15
CA GLU A 150 10.26 4.53 17.07
C GLU A 150 10.72 4.92 18.48
N VAL A 151 11.95 4.53 18.80
CA VAL A 151 12.60 4.86 20.08
C VAL A 151 13.89 5.63 19.77
N PRO A 152 14.12 6.80 20.37
CA PRO A 152 15.35 7.56 20.12
C PRO A 152 16.59 6.75 20.49
N GLY A 153 17.52 6.59 19.54
CA GLY A 153 18.80 5.93 19.77
C GLY A 153 18.76 4.39 19.79
N SER A 154 17.63 3.77 19.43
CA SER A 154 17.53 2.32 19.23
C SER A 154 16.75 2.00 17.94
N PRO A 155 16.88 0.78 17.39
CA PRO A 155 15.99 0.36 16.31
C PRO A 155 14.53 0.44 16.76
N HIS A 156 13.62 0.63 15.80
CA HIS A 156 12.19 0.53 16.08
C HIS A 156 11.84 -0.89 16.50
N HIS A 157 10.73 -1.03 17.23
CA HIS A 157 10.18 -2.33 17.58
C HIS A 157 8.68 -2.36 17.28
N CYS A 158 8.17 -3.58 17.17
CA CYS A 158 6.77 -3.83 16.92
C CYS A 158 6.00 -3.99 18.23
N GLU A 159 4.73 -3.61 18.25
CA GLU A 159 3.81 -3.83 19.36
C GLU A 159 2.45 -4.29 18.82
N CYS A 160 1.73 -5.09 19.60
CA CYS A 160 0.47 -5.68 19.19
C CYS A 160 -0.75 -5.05 19.87
N ALA A 161 -1.91 -5.18 19.24
CA ALA A 161 -3.20 -4.81 19.83
C ALA A 161 -3.54 -5.67 21.06
N PRO A 162 -4.43 -5.21 21.96
CA PRO A 162 -4.86 -6.00 23.12
C PRO A 162 -5.36 -7.39 22.74
N GLY A 163 -4.94 -8.41 23.50
CA GLY A 163 -5.25 -9.81 23.21
C GLY A 163 -4.30 -10.50 22.22
N TYR A 164 -3.22 -9.82 21.80
CA TYR A 164 -2.16 -10.35 20.95
C TYR A 164 -0.78 -10.18 21.59
N SER A 165 0.17 -11.04 21.23
CA SER A 165 1.59 -10.90 21.54
C SER A 165 2.43 -10.99 20.27
N LEU A 166 3.65 -10.47 20.33
CA LEU A 166 4.61 -10.66 19.24
C LEU A 166 4.95 -12.14 19.09
N ASP A 167 5.10 -12.56 17.83
CA ASP A 167 5.66 -13.86 17.50
C ASP A 167 7.20 -13.84 17.56
N LYS A 168 7.82 -15.00 17.37
CA LYS A 168 9.28 -15.20 17.41
C LYS A 168 10.03 -14.41 16.34
N ASP A 169 9.35 -13.96 15.29
CA ASP A 169 9.91 -13.12 14.24
C ASP A 169 9.99 -11.62 14.64
N ASN A 170 9.51 -11.26 15.83
CA ASN A 170 9.41 -9.89 16.35
C ASN A 170 8.58 -8.91 15.48
N THR A 171 7.80 -9.41 14.52
CA THR A 171 7.00 -8.56 13.62
C THR A 171 5.54 -8.98 13.52
N SER A 172 5.24 -10.28 13.61
CA SER A 172 3.90 -10.84 13.53
C SER A 172 3.21 -10.79 14.89
N CYS A 173 1.88 -10.68 14.88
CA CYS A 173 1.07 -10.59 16.08
C CYS A 173 0.13 -11.79 16.20
N ILE A 174 0.41 -12.65 17.18
CA ILE A 174 -0.33 -13.88 17.44
C ILE A 174 -1.38 -13.68 18.55
N PRO A 175 -2.65 -14.08 18.34
CA PRO A 175 -3.67 -14.03 19.38
C PRO A 175 -3.28 -14.86 20.60
N GLN A 176 -3.47 -14.29 21.79
CA GLN A 176 -3.26 -14.96 23.08
C GLN A 176 -4.56 -15.34 23.78
N VAL A 177 -5.68 -14.83 23.29
CA VAL A 177 -7.02 -15.10 23.80
C VAL A 177 -7.88 -15.72 22.71
N LYS A 178 -8.91 -16.48 23.10
CA LYS A 178 -9.82 -17.14 22.15
C LYS A 178 -10.53 -16.15 21.22
N PHE A 179 -10.96 -15.01 21.78
CA PHE A 179 -11.67 -13.96 21.05
C PHE A 179 -10.89 -12.64 21.17
N PRO A 180 -9.81 -12.47 20.39
CA PRO A 180 -9.04 -11.24 20.42
C PRO A 180 -9.81 -10.14 19.65
N CYS A 181 -9.46 -8.87 19.89
CA CYS A 181 -10.15 -7.79 19.19
C CYS A 181 -9.97 -7.92 17.67
N GLY A 182 -10.98 -7.49 16.90
CA GLY A 182 -10.86 -7.32 15.45
C GLY A 182 -10.67 -8.61 14.63
N ARG A 183 -10.78 -9.80 15.25
CA ARG A 183 -10.65 -11.09 14.57
C ARG A 183 -11.95 -11.89 14.69
N VAL A 184 -12.46 -12.33 13.55
CA VAL A 184 -13.62 -13.20 13.46
C VAL A 184 -13.14 -14.66 13.32
N GLU A 185 -13.78 -15.61 14.00
CA GLU A 185 -13.50 -17.03 13.79
C GLU A 185 -13.91 -17.46 12.37
N ASN A 186 -12.98 -18.09 11.66
CA ASN A 186 -13.14 -18.49 10.26
C ASN A 186 -13.94 -19.80 10.17
N HIS A 187 -15.22 -19.77 10.52
CA HIS A 187 -16.12 -20.87 10.18
C HIS A 187 -16.42 -20.77 8.68
N PHE A 188 -16.18 -21.86 7.93
CA PHE A 188 -16.51 -21.93 6.51
C PHE A 188 -17.98 -21.54 6.29
N ARG A 189 -18.22 -20.28 5.93
CA ARG A 189 -19.53 -19.80 5.51
C ARG A 189 -19.38 -19.35 4.06
N PRO A 190 -20.28 -19.78 3.15
CA PRO A 190 -20.16 -19.46 1.74
C PRO A 190 -20.07 -17.94 1.56
N ARG A 191 -18.99 -17.50 0.90
CA ARG A 191 -18.77 -16.09 0.56
C ARG A 191 -19.95 -15.60 -0.26
N ILE A 192 -20.78 -14.73 0.30
CA ILE A 192 -21.83 -14.08 -0.48
C ILE A 192 -21.17 -13.05 -1.40
N VAL A 193 -21.07 -13.38 -2.68
CA VAL A 193 -20.62 -12.49 -3.74
C VAL A 193 -21.80 -11.59 -4.10
N ARG A 194 -21.69 -10.27 -3.89
CA ARG A 194 -22.71 -9.21 -4.10
C ARG A 194 -23.77 -8.98 -2.99
N GLY A 195 -23.64 -9.59 -1.81
CA GLY A 195 -24.60 -9.40 -0.72
C GLY A 195 -24.39 -8.12 0.08
N THR A 196 -25.47 -7.38 0.36
CA THR A 196 -25.53 -6.27 1.35
C THR A 196 -25.67 -6.78 2.78
N VAL A 197 -26.05 -8.05 2.99
CA VAL A 197 -26.23 -8.65 4.32
C VAL A 197 -24.87 -8.94 4.95
N CYS A 198 -24.66 -8.56 6.23
CA CYS A 198 -23.51 -9.04 7.00
C CYS A 198 -23.81 -10.46 7.48
N PRO A 199 -23.06 -11.50 7.07
CA PRO A 199 -23.31 -12.85 7.58
C PRO A 199 -23.22 -12.90 9.10
N LYS A 200 -24.05 -13.73 9.73
CA LYS A 200 -24.04 -13.92 11.20
C LYS A 200 -22.64 -14.29 11.69
N GLY A 201 -22.16 -13.55 12.69
CA GLY A 201 -20.82 -13.66 13.26
C GLY A 201 -19.72 -12.88 12.52
N GLU A 202 -19.97 -12.28 11.35
CA GLU A 202 -18.94 -11.51 10.61
C GLU A 202 -18.84 -10.03 11.01
N CYS A 203 -19.79 -9.53 11.81
CA CYS A 203 -19.79 -8.18 12.38
C CYS A 203 -19.97 -8.21 13.92
N PRO A 204 -19.16 -8.98 14.67
CA PRO A 204 -19.43 -9.30 16.09
C PRO A 204 -19.22 -8.13 17.05
N TRP A 205 -18.61 -7.04 16.59
CA TRP A 205 -18.45 -5.79 17.34
C TRP A 205 -19.65 -4.84 17.18
N GLN A 206 -20.63 -5.20 16.35
CA GLN A 206 -21.85 -4.42 16.17
C GLN A 206 -22.72 -4.52 17.42
N ALA A 207 -23.08 -3.38 17.98
CA ALA A 207 -24.11 -3.27 19.00
C ALA A 207 -25.34 -2.54 18.45
N LEU A 208 -26.48 -2.80 19.07
CA LEU A 208 -27.75 -2.13 18.84
C LEU A 208 -28.10 -1.34 20.10
N LEU A 209 -28.48 -0.08 19.92
CA LEU A 209 -28.94 0.79 20.99
C LEU A 209 -30.47 0.91 20.94
N GLU A 210 -31.09 0.80 22.11
CA GLU A 210 -32.51 1.01 22.29
C GLU A 210 -32.80 2.15 23.26
N ASN A 211 -33.94 2.80 23.04
CA ASN A 211 -34.53 3.77 23.96
C ASN A 211 -35.95 3.31 24.32
N GLY A 212 -36.13 2.80 25.54
CA GLY A 212 -37.45 2.38 26.02
C GLY A 212 -38.11 1.27 25.17
N GLY A 213 -37.31 0.38 24.58
CA GLY A 213 -37.77 -0.74 23.74
C GLY A 213 -37.93 -0.40 22.26
N ALA A 214 -37.58 0.81 21.83
CA ALA A 214 -37.52 1.17 20.42
C ALA A 214 -36.08 1.27 19.93
N TYR A 215 -35.82 0.76 18.72
CA TYR A 215 -34.54 0.90 18.02
C TYR A 215 -34.15 2.37 17.88
N LEU A 216 -32.91 2.70 18.26
CA LEU A 216 -32.38 4.06 18.26
C LEU A 216 -31.26 4.21 17.24
N CYS A 217 -30.15 3.51 17.47
CA CYS A 217 -28.89 3.66 16.75
C CYS A 217 -28.06 2.37 16.82
N GLY A 218 -26.95 2.34 16.09
CA GLY A 218 -25.87 1.38 16.30
C GLY A 218 -24.94 1.78 17.45
N GLY A 219 -24.12 0.82 17.86
CA GLY A 219 -22.99 0.99 18.76
C GLY A 219 -21.86 0.03 18.39
N ILE A 220 -20.75 0.12 19.11
CA ILE A 220 -19.51 -0.55 18.77
C ILE A 220 -18.87 -1.09 20.04
N ILE A 221 -18.65 -2.39 20.13
CA ILE A 221 -17.93 -3.02 21.23
C ILE A 221 -16.45 -2.69 21.10
N ILE A 222 -15.89 -1.99 22.07
CA ILE A 222 -14.45 -1.67 22.11
C ILE A 222 -13.72 -2.33 23.28
N ASP A 223 -14.45 -2.76 24.30
CA ASP A 223 -13.92 -3.43 25.50
C ASP A 223 -15.02 -4.26 26.20
N VAL A 224 -14.65 -5.05 27.22
CA VAL A 224 -15.57 -5.89 28.01
C VAL A 224 -16.67 -5.10 28.73
N GLN A 225 -16.48 -3.81 29.00
CA GLN A 225 -17.48 -2.97 29.68
C GLN A 225 -17.87 -1.70 28.92
N TRP A 226 -17.33 -1.50 27.72
CA TRP A 226 -17.46 -0.24 27.00
C TRP A 226 -17.99 -0.41 25.58
N VAL A 227 -19.01 0.37 25.28
CA VAL A 227 -19.60 0.50 23.95
C VAL A 227 -19.49 1.95 23.50
N LEU A 228 -18.97 2.12 22.28
CA LEU A 228 -18.84 3.41 21.62
C LEU A 228 -20.04 3.66 20.70
N THR A 229 -20.47 4.90 20.59
CA THR A 229 -21.53 5.32 19.67
C THR A 229 -21.37 6.80 19.31
N ALA A 230 -22.27 7.32 18.48
CA ALA A 230 -22.36 8.75 18.18
C ALA A 230 -23.04 9.51 19.32
N ALA A 231 -22.58 10.72 19.62
CA ALA A 231 -23.16 11.55 20.67
C ALA A 231 -24.61 11.90 20.39
N HIS A 232 -24.96 12.21 19.14
CA HIS A 232 -26.32 12.58 18.74
C HIS A 232 -27.34 11.48 19.01
N CYS A 233 -26.92 10.21 19.02
CA CYS A 233 -27.80 9.08 19.33
C CYS A 233 -28.27 9.12 20.78
N VAL A 234 -27.42 9.56 21.71
CA VAL A 234 -27.67 9.46 23.15
C VAL A 234 -27.84 10.81 23.83
N TYR A 235 -27.69 11.91 23.08
CA TYR A 235 -27.88 13.27 23.57
C TYR A 235 -29.33 13.48 24.05
N GLY A 236 -29.51 14.03 25.25
CA GLY A 236 -30.83 14.25 25.86
C GLY A 236 -31.58 13.00 26.35
N ILE A 237 -31.08 11.78 26.12
CA ILE A 237 -31.72 10.54 26.60
C ILE A 237 -31.20 10.17 27.98
N PRO A 238 -32.06 9.95 29.00
CA PRO A 238 -31.62 9.53 30.32
C PRO A 238 -31.06 8.10 30.29
N VAL A 239 -30.04 7.84 31.12
CA VAL A 239 -29.33 6.56 31.19
C VAL A 239 -30.29 5.39 31.46
N SER A 240 -31.30 5.58 32.30
CA SER A 240 -32.30 4.56 32.67
C SER A 240 -33.15 4.05 31.49
N LYS A 241 -33.20 4.78 30.38
CA LYS A 241 -33.94 4.36 29.17
C LYS A 241 -33.06 3.66 28.14
N LEU A 242 -31.74 3.74 28.29
CA LEU A 242 -30.79 3.17 27.34
C LEU A 242 -30.55 1.70 27.63
N LYS A 243 -30.66 0.89 26.59
CA LYS A 243 -30.22 -0.51 26.59
C LYS A 243 -29.31 -0.77 25.40
N VAL A 244 -28.39 -1.69 25.58
CA VAL A 244 -27.47 -2.16 24.54
C VAL A 244 -27.73 -3.65 24.31
N ILE A 245 -27.95 -4.02 23.05
CA ILE A 245 -28.09 -5.41 22.61
C ILE A 245 -26.88 -5.75 21.74
N LEU A 246 -26.21 -6.85 22.06
CA LEU A 246 -24.99 -7.32 21.41
C LEU A 246 -25.23 -8.72 20.84
N GLY A 247 -24.52 -9.13 19.78
CA GLY A 247 -24.72 -10.45 19.15
C GLY A 247 -26.06 -10.59 18.41
N GLU A 248 -26.75 -9.48 18.19
CA GLU A 248 -27.97 -9.35 17.40
C GLU A 248 -27.65 -9.43 15.90
N HIS A 249 -28.49 -10.12 15.13
CA HIS A 249 -28.38 -10.19 13.68
C HIS A 249 -29.73 -9.92 12.99
N ILE A 250 -30.85 -10.40 13.52
CA ILE A 250 -32.22 -10.16 13.03
C ILE A 250 -33.09 -9.55 14.14
N ARG A 251 -33.33 -8.24 14.07
CA ARG A 251 -33.95 -7.43 15.14
C ARG A 251 -35.28 -7.94 15.67
N ASP A 252 -36.10 -8.55 14.83
CA ASP A 252 -37.43 -9.03 15.20
C ASP A 252 -37.44 -10.51 15.64
N THR A 253 -36.28 -11.15 15.78
CA THR A 253 -36.15 -12.59 16.09
C THR A 253 -35.16 -12.79 17.23
N HIS A 254 -35.53 -13.61 18.22
CA HIS A 254 -34.57 -14.04 19.24
C HIS A 254 -33.80 -15.26 18.74
N GLU A 255 -32.52 -15.10 18.43
CA GLU A 255 -31.66 -16.14 17.89
C GLU A 255 -30.84 -16.87 18.98
N GLY A 256 -30.90 -16.40 20.22
CA GLY A 256 -30.22 -16.97 21.39
C GLY A 256 -28.76 -16.54 21.52
N THR A 257 -28.27 -15.72 20.58
CA THR A 257 -26.92 -15.12 20.62
C THR A 257 -26.93 -13.73 21.26
N GLU A 258 -28.12 -13.15 21.47
CA GLU A 258 -28.28 -11.78 21.93
C GLU A 258 -27.91 -11.65 23.41
N VAL A 259 -27.08 -10.66 23.70
CA VAL A 259 -26.72 -10.27 25.06
C VAL A 259 -27.29 -8.88 25.30
N MET A 260 -28.20 -8.76 26.26
CA MET A 260 -28.76 -7.48 26.68
C MET A 260 -28.01 -6.93 27.89
N ARG A 261 -27.69 -5.63 27.86
CA ARG A 261 -27.06 -4.88 28.96
C ARG A 261 -27.72 -3.52 29.15
N GLY A 262 -27.87 -3.10 30.40
CA GLY A 262 -28.20 -1.73 30.73
C GLY A 262 -26.97 -0.84 30.61
N VAL A 263 -27.21 0.47 30.62
CA VAL A 263 -26.13 1.47 30.68
C VAL A 263 -26.01 1.96 32.11
N GLN A 264 -24.83 1.86 32.70
CA GLN A 264 -24.51 2.43 34.01
C GLN A 264 -24.16 3.92 33.90
N GLN A 265 -23.36 4.27 32.89
CA GLN A 265 -22.88 5.63 32.69
C GLN A 265 -22.84 5.97 31.20
N LYS A 266 -23.28 7.17 30.86
CA LYS A 266 -23.17 7.76 29.52
C LYS A 266 -22.23 8.95 29.58
N ILE A 267 -21.21 8.96 28.74
CA ILE A 267 -20.18 10.00 28.67
C ILE A 267 -20.17 10.56 27.24
N ILE A 268 -20.68 11.77 27.07
CA ILE A 268 -20.64 12.50 25.79
C ILE A 268 -19.37 13.34 25.78
N HIS A 269 -18.65 13.35 24.65
CA HIS A 269 -17.46 14.17 24.53
C HIS A 269 -17.77 15.66 24.74
N GLY A 270 -17.01 16.35 25.61
CA GLY A 270 -17.31 17.73 26.02
C GLY A 270 -17.28 18.77 24.90
N GLY A 271 -16.58 18.46 23.80
CA GLY A 271 -16.57 19.28 22.59
C GLY A 271 -17.73 19.04 21.62
N TYR A 272 -18.68 18.15 21.94
CA TYR A 272 -19.78 17.81 21.03
C TYR A 272 -20.63 19.04 20.69
N ASN A 273 -20.76 19.34 19.41
CA ASN A 273 -21.53 20.47 18.90
C ASN A 273 -22.76 19.98 18.13
N THR A 274 -23.94 20.26 18.67
CA THR A 274 -25.22 19.78 18.09
C THR A 274 -25.56 20.38 16.73
N SER A 275 -25.00 21.55 16.38
CA SER A 275 -25.28 22.23 15.11
C SER A 275 -24.41 21.71 13.97
N SER A 276 -23.13 21.45 14.22
CA SER A 276 -22.16 20.98 13.21
C SER A 276 -21.93 19.47 13.23
N ALA A 277 -22.43 18.77 14.27
CA ALA A 277 -22.08 17.40 14.58
C ALA A 277 -20.55 17.18 14.74
N ASP A 278 -19.79 18.22 15.05
CA ASP A 278 -18.38 18.05 15.41
C ASP A 278 -18.26 17.40 16.79
N ASN A 279 -17.26 16.55 16.96
CA ASN A 279 -17.07 15.71 18.13
C ASN A 279 -18.29 14.83 18.48
N ASP A 280 -18.94 14.29 17.45
CA ASP A 280 -20.07 13.38 17.58
C ASP A 280 -19.61 11.96 18.00
N ILE A 281 -19.27 11.84 19.27
CA ILE A 281 -18.79 10.61 19.91
C ILE A 281 -19.22 10.54 21.38
N ALA A 282 -19.68 9.36 21.80
CA ALA A 282 -20.05 9.07 23.17
C ALA A 282 -19.66 7.64 23.58
N LEU A 283 -19.32 7.49 24.86
CA LEU A 283 -19.01 6.23 25.52
C LEU A 283 -20.16 5.83 26.45
N LEU A 284 -20.51 4.55 26.41
CA LEU A 284 -21.48 3.92 27.29
C LEU A 284 -20.76 2.85 28.12
N ARG A 285 -20.77 3.03 29.45
CA ARG A 285 -20.33 2.00 30.40
C ARG A 285 -21.51 1.08 30.66
N LEU A 286 -21.33 -0.21 30.41
CA LEU A 286 -22.35 -1.23 30.64
C LEU A 286 -22.52 -1.50 32.14
N ASP A 287 -23.73 -1.88 32.55
CA ASP A 287 -24.05 -2.26 33.94
C ASP A 287 -23.43 -3.59 34.39
N GLY A 288 -23.01 -4.42 33.44
CA GLY A 288 -22.28 -5.66 33.68
C GLY A 288 -21.30 -5.98 32.55
N GLY A 289 -20.22 -6.68 32.88
CA GLY A 289 -19.22 -7.11 31.92
C GLY A 289 -19.78 -8.04 30.84
N LEU A 290 -19.12 -8.01 29.69
CA LEU A 290 -19.37 -8.89 28.56
C LEU A 290 -18.52 -10.15 28.67
N THR A 291 -19.14 -11.29 28.36
CA THR A 291 -18.42 -12.53 28.08
C THR A 291 -18.34 -12.66 26.57
N TYR A 292 -17.13 -12.66 26.02
CA TYR A 292 -16.94 -12.77 24.58
C TYR A 292 -17.35 -14.14 24.04
N SER A 293 -17.92 -14.12 22.84
CA SER A 293 -18.41 -15.27 22.09
C SER A 293 -18.12 -15.06 20.60
N PRO A 294 -18.35 -16.04 19.71
CA PRO A 294 -18.16 -15.85 18.27
C PRO A 294 -18.99 -14.70 17.68
N ASP A 295 -20.10 -14.32 18.31
CA ASP A 295 -21.00 -13.25 17.87
C ASP A 295 -20.80 -11.93 18.65
N VAL A 296 -19.97 -11.94 19.71
CA VAL A 296 -19.71 -10.79 20.59
C VAL A 296 -18.19 -10.67 20.80
N ILE A 297 -17.54 -9.87 19.97
CA ILE A 297 -16.08 -9.65 19.97
C ILE A 297 -15.83 -8.14 19.82
N PRO A 298 -14.90 -7.53 20.57
CA PRO A 298 -14.58 -6.13 20.41
C PRO A 298 -13.85 -5.87 19.08
N VAL A 299 -13.99 -4.68 18.51
CA VAL A 299 -13.12 -4.23 17.42
C VAL A 299 -11.82 -3.67 17.99
N CYS A 300 -10.68 -3.85 17.30
CA CYS A 300 -9.44 -3.26 17.77
C CYS A 300 -9.44 -1.73 17.61
N LEU A 301 -8.97 -1.02 18.64
CA LEU A 301 -8.61 0.38 18.52
C LEU A 301 -7.18 0.51 17.95
N PRO A 302 -6.96 1.34 16.92
CA PRO A 302 -5.63 1.54 16.37
C PRO A 302 -4.84 2.55 17.20
N ARG A 303 -3.52 2.62 17.00
CA ARG A 303 -2.71 3.78 17.42
C ARG A 303 -2.82 4.92 16.42
N ARG A 304 -2.59 6.15 16.90
CA ARG A 304 -2.76 7.37 16.08
C ARG A 304 -1.92 7.35 14.80
N ARG A 305 -0.62 7.02 14.89
CA ARG A 305 0.27 6.93 13.72
C ARG A 305 -0.23 5.89 12.72
N PHE A 306 -0.43 4.65 13.19
CA PHE A 306 -0.92 3.53 12.39
C PHE A 306 -2.26 3.83 11.69
N ALA A 307 -3.17 4.54 12.37
CA ALA A 307 -4.44 4.95 11.77
C ALA A 307 -4.30 6.01 10.66
N LEU A 308 -3.28 6.87 10.76
CA LEU A 308 -3.03 7.97 9.82
C LEU A 308 -2.11 7.57 8.65
N THR A 309 -1.30 6.52 8.79
CA THR A 309 -0.44 5.99 7.72
C THR A 309 -1.05 4.73 7.11
N GLU A 310 -1.06 3.63 7.87
CA GLU A 310 -1.40 2.30 7.36
C GLU A 310 -2.89 2.16 7.07
N LEU A 311 -3.75 2.44 8.05
CA LEU A 311 -5.20 2.32 7.83
C LEU A 311 -5.76 3.37 6.87
N ALA A 312 -5.06 4.49 6.71
CA ALA A 312 -5.45 5.53 5.76
C ALA A 312 -5.08 5.18 4.31
N SER A 313 -4.10 4.30 4.09
CA SER A 313 -3.70 3.83 2.76
C SER A 313 -4.60 2.70 2.25
N VAL A 314 -5.29 1.98 3.15
CA VAL A 314 -6.27 0.95 2.76
C VAL A 314 -7.45 1.59 2.02
N ARG A 315 -7.67 1.14 0.78
CA ARG A 315 -8.68 1.71 -0.13
C ARG A 315 -10.11 1.59 0.39
N LEU A 316 -10.47 0.43 0.94
CA LEU A 316 -11.84 0.09 1.32
C LEU A 316 -11.97 -0.08 2.82
N SER A 317 -13.06 0.44 3.38
CA SER A 317 -13.50 0.23 4.75
C SER A 317 -14.90 -0.37 4.73
N THR A 318 -15.27 -1.09 5.78
CA THR A 318 -16.60 -1.71 5.91
C THR A 318 -17.41 -0.92 6.92
N VAL A 319 -18.63 -0.55 6.54
CA VAL A 319 -19.67 -0.05 7.45
C VAL A 319 -20.71 -1.15 7.67
N SER A 320 -21.29 -1.23 8.86
CA SER A 320 -22.37 -2.16 9.18
C SER A 320 -23.46 -1.50 10.02
N GLY A 321 -24.69 -2.00 9.91
CA GLY A 321 -25.83 -1.50 10.67
C GLY A 321 -27.18 -1.97 10.15
N TRP A 322 -28.24 -1.53 10.83
CA TRP A 322 -29.65 -1.78 10.49
C TRP A 322 -30.35 -0.54 9.94
N GLY A 323 -29.60 0.37 9.34
CA GLY A 323 -30.11 1.58 8.73
C GLY A 323 -31.13 1.32 7.62
N LYS A 324 -31.76 2.41 7.17
CA LYS A 324 -32.74 2.34 6.08
C LYS A 324 -32.07 1.91 4.78
N LEU A 325 -32.77 1.04 4.05
CA LEU A 325 -32.31 0.51 2.76
C LEU A 325 -32.45 1.54 1.61
N SER A 326 -33.19 2.63 1.85
CA SER A 326 -33.30 3.76 0.93
C SER A 326 -33.75 5.02 1.68
N GLN A 327 -33.63 6.20 1.06
CA GLN A 327 -33.95 7.50 1.68
C GLN A 327 -35.35 7.57 2.31
N ALA A 328 -36.33 6.87 1.74
CA ALA A 328 -37.71 6.75 2.24
C ALA A 328 -38.11 5.30 2.60
N GLY A 329 -37.16 4.35 2.58
CA GLY A 329 -37.42 2.94 2.79
C GLY A 329 -37.49 2.52 4.26
N PRO A 330 -37.88 1.26 4.52
CA PRO A 330 -37.84 0.69 5.86
C PRO A 330 -36.39 0.51 6.34
N THR A 331 -36.21 0.49 7.66
CA THR A 331 -34.96 0.03 8.29
C THR A 331 -34.76 -1.45 8.01
N ALA A 332 -33.52 -1.88 7.78
CA ALA A 332 -33.22 -3.29 7.61
C ALA A 332 -33.56 -4.08 8.90
N ASN A 333 -34.21 -5.23 8.74
CA ASN A 333 -34.43 -6.15 9.86
C ASN A 333 -33.17 -6.99 10.12
N VAL A 334 -32.50 -7.41 9.05
CA VAL A 334 -31.25 -8.17 9.09
C VAL A 334 -30.06 -7.23 9.01
N LEU A 335 -28.99 -7.50 9.78
CA LEU A 335 -27.77 -6.70 9.77
C LEU A 335 -27.17 -6.59 8.38
N GLN A 336 -26.92 -5.37 7.91
CA GLN A 336 -26.28 -5.10 6.63
C GLN A 336 -24.81 -4.72 6.82
N ARG A 337 -24.03 -4.88 5.76
CA ARG A 337 -22.70 -4.32 5.60
C ARG A 337 -22.49 -3.76 4.20
N LEU A 338 -21.63 -2.76 4.11
CA LEU A 338 -21.23 -2.16 2.85
C LEU A 338 -19.73 -1.85 2.88
N GLN A 339 -19.04 -2.15 1.79
CA GLN A 339 -17.67 -1.69 1.59
C GLN A 339 -17.70 -0.31 0.92
N VAL A 340 -17.05 0.66 1.54
CA VAL A 340 -16.99 2.04 1.09
C VAL A 340 -15.54 2.48 0.91
N PRO A 341 -15.20 3.19 -0.19
CA PRO A 341 -13.87 3.75 -0.35
C PRO A 341 -13.69 4.95 0.57
N ARG A 342 -12.51 5.08 1.17
CA ARG A 342 -12.16 6.28 1.95
C ARG A 342 -11.88 7.45 1.00
N VAL A 343 -12.38 8.62 1.34
CA VAL A 343 -12.21 9.84 0.56
C VAL A 343 -11.34 10.83 1.34
N ARG A 344 -10.36 11.44 0.66
CA ARG A 344 -9.49 12.45 1.27
C ARG A 344 -10.34 13.66 1.69
N SER A 345 -10.06 14.22 2.86
CA SER A 345 -10.85 15.33 3.41
C SER A 345 -10.89 16.56 2.49
N GLN A 346 -9.82 16.84 1.74
CA GLN A 346 -9.79 17.94 0.78
C GLN A 346 -10.74 17.70 -0.41
N GLU A 347 -10.72 16.49 -0.97
CA GLU A 347 -11.63 16.08 -2.04
C GLU A 347 -13.08 16.08 -1.57
N CYS A 348 -13.33 15.56 -0.36
CA CYS A 348 -14.67 15.54 0.20
C CYS A 348 -15.24 16.96 0.37
N ARG A 349 -14.43 17.91 0.88
CA ARG A 349 -14.83 19.33 0.99
C ARG A 349 -15.06 19.98 -0.38
N SER A 350 -14.17 19.77 -1.34
CA SER A 350 -14.27 20.41 -2.66
C SER A 350 -15.47 19.92 -3.45
N LYS A 351 -15.75 18.62 -3.42
CA LYS A 351 -16.87 18.01 -4.16
C LYS A 351 -18.23 18.29 -3.52
N THR A 352 -18.34 18.22 -2.20
CA THR A 352 -19.66 18.31 -1.52
C THR A 352 -20.02 19.73 -1.07
N ARG A 353 -19.04 20.64 -1.01
CA ARG A 353 -19.17 21.98 -0.38
C ARG A 353 -19.67 21.93 1.07
N MET A 354 -19.49 20.80 1.76
CA MET A 354 -19.88 20.61 3.15
C MET A 354 -18.77 21.10 4.10
N ALA A 355 -19.18 21.66 5.25
CA ALA A 355 -18.27 22.07 6.31
C ALA A 355 -17.78 20.84 7.09
N ILE A 356 -16.69 20.23 6.63
CA ILE A 356 -16.10 19.02 7.23
C ILE A 356 -14.92 19.41 8.11
N THR A 357 -14.99 19.14 9.41
CA THR A 357 -13.91 19.47 10.36
C THR A 357 -12.74 18.49 10.24
N ARG A 358 -11.64 18.73 10.99
CA ARG A 358 -10.51 17.78 11.07
C ARG A 358 -10.84 16.48 11.80
N ASN A 359 -11.94 16.49 12.56
CA ASN A 359 -12.42 15.37 13.37
C ASN A 359 -13.36 14.44 12.63
N MET A 360 -13.56 14.69 11.33
CA MET A 360 -14.43 13.91 10.46
C MET A 360 -13.61 13.24 9.34
N ILE A 361 -14.11 12.11 8.86
CA ILE A 361 -13.68 11.43 7.64
C ILE A 361 -14.88 11.22 6.71
N CYS A 362 -14.61 11.16 5.42
CA CYS A 362 -15.60 10.83 4.42
C CYS A 362 -15.31 9.46 3.84
N ALA A 363 -16.35 8.68 3.60
CA ALA A 363 -16.27 7.44 2.87
C ALA A 363 -17.56 7.20 2.09
N GLY A 364 -17.46 6.56 0.93
CA GLY A 364 -18.62 6.23 0.10
C GLY A 364 -18.41 6.55 -1.38
N TYR A 365 -19.44 6.28 -2.17
CA TYR A 365 -19.42 6.45 -3.61
C TYR A 365 -20.14 7.74 -4.01
N PHE A 366 -19.44 8.62 -4.73
CA PHE A 366 -19.99 9.91 -5.16
C PHE A 366 -21.24 9.79 -6.06
N GLY A 367 -21.36 8.67 -6.79
CA GLY A 367 -22.46 8.41 -7.72
C GLY A 367 -23.82 8.17 -7.05
N GLY A 368 -23.88 7.99 -5.72
CA GLY A 368 -25.15 7.88 -5.00
C GLY A 368 -25.89 6.55 -5.19
N GLU A 369 -25.18 5.43 -5.30
CA GLU A 369 -25.82 4.11 -5.40
C GLU A 369 -25.70 3.30 -4.10
N GLN A 370 -24.68 3.58 -3.28
CA GLN A 370 -24.34 2.81 -2.08
C GLN A 370 -23.78 3.75 -1.02
N ASP A 371 -24.45 3.86 0.13
CA ASP A 371 -24.05 4.72 1.26
C ASP A 371 -24.68 4.23 2.57
N SER A 372 -24.11 4.63 3.71
CA SER A 372 -24.75 4.47 5.03
C SER A 372 -25.95 5.39 5.16
N CYS A 373 -27.03 4.96 5.81
CA CYS A 373 -28.28 5.72 5.90
C CYS A 373 -28.75 5.93 7.34
N LYS A 374 -29.86 6.68 7.51
CA LYS A 374 -30.53 6.85 8.80
C LYS A 374 -30.75 5.50 9.47
N GLY A 375 -30.30 5.37 10.71
CA GLY A 375 -30.34 4.13 11.48
C GLY A 375 -29.02 3.39 11.52
N ASP A 376 -28.03 3.68 10.67
CA ASP A 376 -26.65 3.19 10.87
C ASP A 376 -25.85 4.07 11.85
N SER A 377 -26.40 5.23 12.22
CA SER A 377 -25.81 6.20 13.15
C SER A 377 -25.27 5.54 14.41
N GLY A 378 -24.05 5.90 14.80
CA GLY A 378 -23.35 5.29 15.93
C GLY A 378 -22.71 3.93 15.64
N GLY A 379 -22.98 3.34 14.48
CA GLY A 379 -22.36 2.11 14.01
C GLY A 379 -20.90 2.28 13.56
N PRO A 380 -20.20 1.16 13.32
CA PRO A 380 -18.78 1.16 13.07
C PRO A 380 -18.43 1.41 11.59
N LEU A 381 -17.34 2.16 11.36
CA LEU A 381 -16.57 2.12 10.12
C LEU A 381 -15.22 1.47 10.42
N VAL A 382 -15.04 0.24 9.93
CA VAL A 382 -13.86 -0.57 10.20
C VAL A 382 -12.97 -0.75 8.98
N THR A 383 -11.67 -0.87 9.21
CA THR A 383 -10.69 -1.13 8.16
C THR A 383 -9.93 -2.40 8.53
N ARG A 384 -9.95 -3.38 7.62
CA ARG A 384 -9.14 -4.59 7.77
C ARG A 384 -7.72 -4.30 7.31
N TYR A 385 -6.75 -4.59 8.17
CA TYR A 385 -5.33 -4.54 7.84
C TYR A 385 -4.70 -5.89 8.18
N LYS A 386 -4.06 -6.53 7.19
CA LYS A 386 -3.59 -7.91 7.28
C LYS A 386 -4.73 -8.83 7.82
N ASN A 387 -4.56 -9.40 9.01
CA ASN A 387 -5.52 -10.33 9.61
C ASN A 387 -6.46 -9.73 10.65
N THR A 388 -6.31 -8.44 10.96
CA THR A 388 -7.00 -7.77 12.07
C THR A 388 -7.84 -6.59 11.57
N THR A 389 -8.98 -6.39 12.21
CA THR A 389 -9.94 -5.34 11.87
C THR A 389 -9.90 -4.23 12.90
N PHE A 390 -9.65 -3.00 12.45
CA PHE A 390 -9.49 -1.83 13.30
C PHE A 390 -10.62 -0.84 13.10
N LEU A 391 -11.04 -0.20 14.19
CA LEU A 391 -12.02 0.87 14.14
C LEU A 391 -11.37 2.16 13.61
N THR A 392 -11.97 2.76 12.59
CA THR A 392 -11.45 3.98 11.99
C THR A 392 -12.43 5.15 12.01
N GLY A 393 -13.73 4.86 12.03
CA GLY A 393 -14.75 5.86 12.16
C GLY A 393 -16.02 5.37 12.84
N ILE A 394 -16.87 6.32 13.21
CA ILE A 394 -18.22 6.10 13.74
C ILE A 394 -19.19 6.77 12.78
N VAL A 395 -20.23 6.07 12.34
CA VAL A 395 -21.28 6.65 11.48
C VAL A 395 -21.91 7.83 12.20
N SER A 396 -21.86 9.02 11.60
CA SER A 396 -22.31 10.25 12.24
C SER A 396 -23.49 10.87 11.49
N TRP A 397 -23.27 11.43 10.30
CA TRP A 397 -24.33 12.08 9.52
C TRP A 397 -24.05 12.06 8.01
N GLY A 398 -25.03 12.46 7.21
CA GLY A 398 -24.91 12.56 5.76
C GLY A 398 -26.06 13.39 5.17
N LYS A 399 -25.88 13.89 3.94
CA LYS A 399 -26.96 14.56 3.20
C LYS A 399 -27.74 13.52 2.41
N GLY A 400 -28.91 13.15 2.95
CA GLY A 400 -29.71 12.06 2.40
C GLY A 400 -29.05 10.69 2.60
N CYS A 401 -29.54 9.69 1.88
CA CYS A 401 -28.97 8.34 1.91
C CYS A 401 -28.66 7.93 0.48
N ALA A 402 -27.38 7.72 0.17
CA ALA A 402 -26.92 7.44 -1.18
C ALA A 402 -27.42 8.51 -2.18
N GLN A 403 -27.40 9.79 -1.81
CA GLN A 403 -27.69 10.84 -2.77
C GLN A 403 -26.48 11.08 -3.67
N PRO A 404 -26.65 11.09 -5.01
CA PRO A 404 -25.57 11.49 -5.91
C PRO A 404 -25.03 12.87 -5.51
N GLY A 405 -23.71 12.99 -5.50
CA GLY A 405 -23.03 14.24 -5.13
C GLY A 405 -22.60 14.35 -3.66
N TYR A 406 -22.90 13.36 -2.82
CA TYR A 406 -22.54 13.36 -1.40
C TYR A 406 -21.81 12.09 -0.97
N TYR A 407 -21.14 12.17 0.18
CA TYR A 407 -20.46 11.05 0.85
C TYR A 407 -21.02 10.91 2.27
N GLY A 408 -20.93 9.70 2.83
CA GLY A 408 -21.16 9.48 4.26
C GLY A 408 -20.07 10.15 5.09
N ILE A 409 -20.47 10.81 6.19
CA ILE A 409 -19.58 11.48 7.12
C ILE A 409 -19.50 10.68 8.42
N TYR A 410 -18.27 10.44 8.86
CA TYR A 410 -17.98 9.63 10.03
C TYR A 410 -17.07 10.40 10.98
N THR A 411 -17.24 10.20 12.28
CA THR A 411 -16.32 10.73 13.30
C THR A 411 -14.99 9.99 13.20
N ARG A 412 -13.87 10.71 13.11
CA ARG A 412 -12.50 10.17 12.98
C ARG A 412 -11.99 9.67 14.34
N VAL A 413 -12.01 8.36 14.55
CA VAL A 413 -11.63 7.75 15.85
C VAL A 413 -10.17 8.04 16.24
N SER A 414 -9.25 8.17 15.28
CA SER A 414 -7.83 8.43 15.57
C SER A 414 -7.55 9.78 16.27
N ASN A 415 -8.52 10.70 16.30
CA ASN A 415 -8.42 11.95 17.06
C ASN A 415 -8.90 11.83 18.52
N TYR A 416 -9.51 10.71 18.90
CA TYR A 416 -10.13 10.51 20.22
C TYR A 416 -9.48 9.38 21.02
N LEU A 417 -8.42 8.75 20.53
CA LEU A 417 -7.77 7.61 21.19
C LEU A 417 -7.35 7.94 22.63
N ASP A 418 -6.71 9.09 22.84
CA ASP A 418 -6.28 9.54 24.17
C ASP A 418 -7.49 9.81 25.10
N TRP A 419 -8.58 10.35 24.54
CA TRP A 419 -9.83 10.56 25.28
C TRP A 419 -10.48 9.23 25.68
N LEU A 420 -10.49 8.25 24.78
CA LEU A 420 -11.01 6.91 25.04
C LEU A 420 -10.22 6.23 26.15
N GLU A 421 -8.88 6.20 26.04
CA GLU A 421 -7.99 5.58 27.02
C GLU A 421 -8.14 6.22 28.41
N LYS A 422 -8.13 7.56 28.49
CA LYS A 422 -8.33 8.27 29.75
C LYS A 422 -9.71 8.02 30.36
N THR A 423 -10.75 7.94 29.53
CA THR A 423 -12.12 7.76 30.02
C THR A 423 -12.36 6.33 30.49
N MET A 424 -11.81 5.33 29.78
CA MET A 424 -11.99 3.91 30.11
C MET A 424 -11.15 3.46 31.31
N SER A 425 -10.11 4.22 31.67
CA SER A 425 -9.29 3.97 32.87
C SER A 425 -9.86 4.57 34.16
N THR A 426 -10.97 5.32 34.06
CA THR A 426 -11.71 5.90 35.20
C THR A 426 -12.88 5.00 35.60
#